data_AF-A0A9E4X7I8-F1
#
_entry.id   AF-A0A9E4X7I8-F1
#
_cell.length_a   1.000
_cell.length_b   1.000
_cell.length_c   1.000
_cell.angle_alpha   90.00
_cell.angle_beta   90.00
_cell.angle_gamma   90.00
#
_symmetry.space_group_name_H-M   'P 1'
#
loop_
_entity.id
_entity.type
_entity.pdbx_description
1 polymer ?
#
loop_
_entity_poly.entity_id
_entity_poly.type
_entity_poly.pdbx_seq_one_letter_code
_entity_poly.pdbx_strand_id
1 'polypeptide(L)'
;LHDRISSQTDVKVRAITVSDVLGEVREALEVLKSQGKVRFYGMTGVGEPKGIHEVVASGMVSTVQTVYNLINASAGTVAPAGFDMPDYDRLIDLAAEKQVGVIVIRVLAAGALTGTSVRHPVAVPTVAPIGSGRDFQQDESRAQEFAFLVDEGFAGDMPEASIRFALSNPGVSTVLVGYSDLDHLEKSVRYAAKGPLPAEALARLPQAWSKFVS
;
A
#
# COMPACT_ATOMS: atom_id res chain seq x y z
N LEU A 1 13.00 -6.46 5.89
CA LEU A 1 12.28 -6.55 7.18
C LEU A 1 10.79 -6.66 6.92
N HIS A 2 10.09 -7.63 7.51
CA HIS A 2 8.64 -7.83 7.29
C HIS A 2 7.83 -7.76 8.61
N ASP A 3 8.50 -7.56 9.74
CA ASP A 3 7.87 -7.48 11.05
C ASP A 3 7.21 -6.11 11.24
N ARG A 4 6.14 -6.09 12.02
CA ARG A 4 5.34 -4.88 12.26
C ARG A 4 6.11 -3.93 13.18
N ILE A 5 6.07 -2.64 12.87
CA ILE A 5 6.60 -1.63 13.78
C ILE A 5 5.61 -1.40 14.91
N SER A 6 6.10 -1.41 16.14
CA SER A 6 5.31 -1.31 17.37
C SER A 6 6.09 -0.57 18.45
N SER A 7 5.38 -0.03 19.44
CA SER A 7 5.96 0.54 20.65
C SER A 7 6.66 -0.50 21.54
N GLN A 8 6.35 -1.79 21.37
CA GLN A 8 6.96 -2.90 22.10
C GLN A 8 7.27 -4.10 21.20
N THR A 9 8.37 -4.79 21.50
CA THR A 9 8.78 -6.03 20.84
C THR A 9 7.92 -7.19 21.31
N ASP A 10 7.29 -7.90 20.36
CA ASP A 10 6.63 -9.17 20.61
C ASP A 10 6.82 -10.11 19.41
N VAL A 11 7.70 -11.09 19.60
CA VAL A 11 8.06 -12.06 18.57
C VAL A 11 6.88 -12.96 18.19
N LYS A 12 5.90 -13.19 19.08
CA LYS A 12 4.74 -14.05 18.80
C LYS A 12 3.84 -13.48 17.72
N VAL A 13 3.72 -12.15 17.69
CA VAL A 13 2.91 -11.42 16.71
C VAL A 13 3.75 -10.73 15.64
N ARG A 14 5.06 -11.03 15.62
CA ARG A 14 6.04 -10.45 14.69
C ARG A 14 6.03 -8.92 14.75
N ALA A 15 6.14 -8.38 15.96
CA ALA A 15 6.22 -6.95 16.22
C ALA A 15 7.58 -6.59 16.82
N ILE A 16 8.19 -5.51 16.35
CA ILE A 16 9.49 -5.02 16.81
C ILE A 16 9.47 -3.49 16.93
N THR A 17 10.34 -2.96 17.79
CA THR A 17 10.46 -1.51 18.01
C THR A 17 11.38 -0.85 16.99
N VAL A 18 11.29 0.48 16.87
CA VAL A 18 12.27 1.27 16.11
C VAL A 18 13.70 1.03 16.61
N SER A 19 13.89 0.86 17.93
CA SER A 19 15.19 0.54 18.52
C SER A 19 15.74 -0.81 18.04
N ASP A 20 14.90 -1.84 17.97
CA ASP A 20 15.31 -3.15 17.45
C ASP A 20 15.74 -3.05 15.98
N VAL A 21 14.96 -2.28 15.18
CA VAL A 21 15.23 -2.07 13.76
C VAL A 21 16.56 -1.34 13.54
N LEU A 22 16.80 -0.26 14.27
CA LEU A 22 17.98 0.59 14.10
C LEU A 22 19.23 0.02 14.81
N GLY A 23 19.05 -0.94 15.71
CA GLY A 23 20.11 -1.71 16.38
C GLY A 23 20.39 -3.04 15.68
N GLU A 24 20.12 -4.15 16.36
CA GLU A 24 20.54 -5.51 15.96
C GLU A 24 20.08 -5.89 14.54
N VAL A 25 18.88 -5.49 14.12
CA VAL A 25 18.38 -5.78 12.76
C VAL A 25 19.22 -5.08 11.70
N ARG A 26 19.58 -3.82 11.91
CA ARG A 26 20.46 -3.07 11.01
C ARG A 26 21.84 -3.73 10.93
N GLU A 27 22.43 -4.08 12.07
CA GLU A 27 23.74 -4.73 12.13
C GLU A 27 23.74 -6.04 11.32
N ALA A 28 22.73 -6.88 11.52
CA ALA A 28 22.60 -8.14 10.79
C ALA A 28 22.45 -7.91 9.27
N LEU A 29 21.65 -6.93 8.85
CA LEU A 29 21.47 -6.61 7.43
C LEU A 29 22.74 -6.05 6.77
N GLU A 30 23.53 -5.24 7.49
CA GLU A 30 24.82 -4.74 7.01
C GLU A 30 25.86 -5.87 6.90
N VAL A 31 25.84 -6.85 7.80
CA VAL A 31 26.65 -8.07 7.66
C VAL A 31 26.26 -8.85 6.40
N LEU A 32 24.95 -9.03 6.14
CA LEU A 32 24.50 -9.71 4.91
C LEU A 32 24.91 -8.93 3.65
N LYS A 33 24.90 -7.60 3.69
CA LYS A 33 25.32 -6.74 2.59
C LYS A 33 26.84 -6.82 2.36
N SER A 34 27.64 -6.75 3.41
CA SER A 34 29.11 -6.86 3.30
C SER A 34 29.57 -8.24 2.81
N GLN A 35 28.81 -9.29 3.12
CA GLN A 35 28.99 -10.63 2.57
C GLN A 35 28.51 -10.78 1.12
N GLY A 36 27.92 -9.74 0.51
CA GLY A 36 27.38 -9.78 -0.85
C GLY A 36 26.10 -10.60 -1.01
N LYS A 37 25.45 -11.02 0.09
CA LYS A 37 24.21 -11.81 0.05
C LYS A 37 22.99 -10.98 -0.31
N VAL A 38 23.01 -9.69 -0.01
CA VAL A 38 22.00 -8.71 -0.41
C VAL A 38 22.67 -7.47 -0.97
N ARG A 39 22.04 -6.81 -1.95
CA ARG A 39 22.50 -5.52 -2.50
C ARG A 39 21.84 -4.35 -1.79
N PHE A 40 20.55 -4.49 -1.49
CA PHE A 40 19.70 -3.51 -0.84
C PHE A 40 18.76 -4.23 0.13
N TYR A 41 18.26 -3.52 1.14
CA TYR A 41 17.23 -4.03 2.04
C TYR A 41 16.21 -2.93 2.32
N GLY A 42 14.97 -3.36 2.54
CA GLY A 42 13.83 -2.50 2.82
C GLY A 42 12.98 -3.02 3.96
N MET A 43 11.88 -2.33 4.22
CA MET A 43 10.90 -2.72 5.23
C MET A 43 9.48 -2.82 4.67
N THR A 44 8.65 -3.62 5.31
CA THR A 44 7.20 -3.53 5.18
C THR A 44 6.68 -2.51 6.19
N GLY A 45 6.18 -1.38 5.71
CA GLY A 45 5.61 -0.29 6.50
C GLY A 45 4.21 -0.63 7.01
N VAL A 46 4.11 -1.61 7.91
CA VAL A 46 2.87 -2.00 8.61
C VAL A 46 3.13 -1.97 10.11
N GLY A 47 2.13 -1.52 10.87
CA GLY A 47 2.26 -1.27 12.31
C GLY A 47 1.95 0.19 12.63
N GLU A 48 2.63 0.75 13.63
CA GLU A 48 2.45 2.12 14.07
C GLU A 48 3.05 3.13 13.05
N PRO A 49 2.25 4.02 12.43
CA PRO A 49 2.72 4.95 11.41
C PRO A 49 3.91 5.81 11.84
N LYS A 50 3.88 6.34 13.07
CA LYS A 50 4.97 7.15 13.61
C LYS A 50 6.31 6.40 13.61
N GLY A 51 6.33 5.15 14.05
CA GLY A 51 7.55 4.33 14.04
C GLY A 51 8.01 3.98 12.62
N ILE A 52 7.08 3.76 11.69
CA ILE A 52 7.40 3.55 10.27
C ILE A 52 8.12 4.78 9.70
N HIS A 53 7.59 5.98 9.99
CA HIS A 53 8.20 7.24 9.60
C HIS A 53 9.60 7.42 10.20
N GLU A 54 9.80 7.09 11.48
CA GLU A 54 11.11 7.17 12.13
C GLU A 54 12.15 6.26 11.45
N VAL A 55 11.78 5.04 11.08
CA VAL A 55 12.69 4.12 10.34
C VAL A 55 13.01 4.66 8.95
N VAL A 56 12.03 5.17 8.20
CA VAL A 56 12.28 5.79 6.88
C VAL A 56 13.16 7.03 7.01
N ALA A 57 12.88 7.90 7.98
CA ALA A 57 13.65 9.12 8.24
C ALA A 57 15.10 8.85 8.65
N SER A 58 15.39 7.69 9.24
CA SER A 58 16.75 7.29 9.62
C SER A 58 17.68 7.02 8.43
N GLY A 59 17.14 6.85 7.21
CA GLY A 59 17.90 6.47 6.02
C GLY A 59 18.40 5.01 6.04
N MET A 60 17.94 4.20 7.00
CA MET A 60 18.37 2.81 7.15
C MET A 60 17.92 1.94 5.96
N VAL A 61 16.72 2.16 5.41
CA VAL A 61 16.13 1.32 4.36
C VAL A 61 16.27 1.94 2.97
N SER A 62 16.47 1.12 1.94
CA SER A 62 16.44 1.56 0.54
C SER A 62 15.03 1.62 -0.03
N THR A 63 14.10 0.84 0.52
CA THR A 63 12.69 0.82 0.09
C THR A 63 11.74 0.60 1.26
N VAL A 64 10.51 1.11 1.13
CA VAL A 64 9.39 0.82 2.03
C VAL A 64 8.22 0.27 1.23
N GLN A 65 7.65 -0.86 1.66
CA GLN A 65 6.34 -1.29 1.20
C GLN A 65 5.26 -0.55 1.98
N THR A 66 4.32 0.11 1.31
CA THR A 66 3.24 0.84 1.98
C THR A 66 1.86 0.41 1.46
N VAL A 67 0.86 0.45 2.34
CA VAL A 67 -0.53 0.29 1.93
C VAL A 67 -0.97 1.60 1.29
N TYR A 68 -1.29 1.53 -0.01
CA TYR A 68 -1.83 2.65 -0.76
C TYR A 68 -2.77 2.11 -1.83
N ASN A 69 -4.05 2.43 -1.71
CA ASN A 69 -5.10 2.01 -2.63
C ASN A 69 -6.26 3.01 -2.59
N LEU A 70 -7.28 2.79 -3.42
CA LEU A 70 -8.43 3.70 -3.48
C LEU A 70 -9.16 3.84 -2.13
N ILE A 71 -9.17 2.81 -1.29
CA ILE A 71 -9.86 2.85 0.02
C ILE A 71 -9.02 3.61 1.06
N ASN A 72 -7.72 3.32 1.14
CA ASN A 72 -6.79 4.03 2.01
C ASN A 72 -5.70 4.72 1.18
N ALA A 73 -5.92 6.02 0.94
CA ALA A 73 -5.00 6.89 0.23
C ALA A 73 -4.05 7.68 1.15
N SER A 74 -4.12 7.50 2.47
CA SER A 74 -3.40 8.32 3.45
C SER A 74 -1.88 8.33 3.31
N ALA A 75 -1.30 7.30 2.69
CA ALA A 75 0.13 7.26 2.40
C ALA A 75 0.55 8.32 1.35
N GLY A 76 -0.37 8.78 0.50
CA GLY A 76 -0.10 9.75 -0.57
C GLY A 76 -0.99 11.00 -0.54
N THR A 77 -1.93 11.11 0.40
CA THR A 77 -2.83 12.25 0.55
C THR A 77 -3.09 12.54 2.02
N VAL A 78 -3.52 13.75 2.34
CA VAL A 78 -4.00 14.07 3.70
C VAL A 78 -5.29 13.28 3.97
N ALA A 79 -5.33 12.54 5.07
CA ALA A 79 -6.54 11.83 5.50
C ALA A 79 -7.62 12.83 5.95
N PRO A 80 -8.91 12.53 5.71
CA PRO A 80 -10.00 13.36 6.23
C PRO A 80 -10.04 13.35 7.76
N ALA A 81 -10.58 14.41 8.36
CA ALA A 81 -10.79 14.44 9.81
C ALA A 81 -11.74 13.30 10.24
N GLY A 82 -11.37 12.54 11.27
CA GLY A 82 -12.15 11.37 11.73
C GLY A 82 -11.94 10.09 10.91
N PHE A 83 -10.89 10.04 10.07
CA PHE A 83 -10.53 8.84 9.30
C PHE A 83 -10.42 7.59 10.20
N ASP A 84 -11.16 6.55 9.83
CA ASP A 84 -11.35 5.37 10.69
C ASP A 84 -10.44 4.17 10.33
N MET A 85 -9.39 4.44 9.56
CA MET A 85 -8.38 3.47 9.13
C MET A 85 -6.98 3.94 9.56
N PRO A 86 -5.95 3.08 9.53
CA PRO A 86 -4.57 3.51 9.76
C PRO A 86 -4.17 4.67 8.85
N ASP A 87 -3.78 5.80 9.45
CA ASP A 87 -3.31 6.98 8.75
C ASP A 87 -1.78 6.90 8.55
N TYR A 88 -1.36 6.72 7.29
CA TYR A 88 0.06 6.64 6.93
C TYR A 88 0.71 8.02 6.77
N ASP A 89 -0.02 9.12 7.01
CA ASP A 89 0.46 10.50 7.09
C ASP A 89 1.44 10.88 5.99
N ARG A 90 1.05 10.70 4.72
CA ARG A 90 1.86 11.03 3.55
C ARG A 90 3.26 10.38 3.56
N LEU A 91 3.36 9.12 3.99
CA LEU A 91 4.60 8.34 3.98
C LEU A 91 5.32 8.36 2.61
N ILE A 92 4.59 8.47 1.50
CA ILE A 92 5.16 8.57 0.15
C ILE A 92 5.98 9.85 -0.01
N ASP A 93 5.51 10.98 0.54
CA ASP A 93 6.22 12.26 0.48
C ASP A 93 7.52 12.21 1.30
N LEU A 94 7.46 11.65 2.51
CA LEU A 94 8.64 11.42 3.34
C LEU A 94 9.64 10.49 2.64
N ALA A 95 9.17 9.38 2.05
CA ALA A 95 10.02 8.45 1.33
C ALA A 95 10.73 9.14 0.16
N ALA A 96 10.03 9.99 -0.60
CA ALA A 96 10.63 10.78 -1.67
C ALA A 96 11.69 11.76 -1.14
N GLU A 97 11.42 12.48 -0.04
CA GLU A 97 12.40 13.37 0.60
C GLU A 97 13.67 12.62 1.03
N LYS A 98 13.52 11.41 1.55
CA LYS A 98 14.62 10.56 2.03
C LYS A 98 15.25 9.67 0.95
N GLN A 99 14.82 9.81 -0.31
CA GLN A 99 15.27 8.98 -1.43
C GLN A 99 15.08 7.47 -1.20
N VAL A 100 14.00 7.11 -0.52
CA VAL A 100 13.57 5.73 -0.26
C VAL A 100 12.54 5.33 -1.30
N GLY A 101 12.75 4.21 -1.99
CA GLY A 101 11.82 3.72 -3.00
C GLY A 101 10.51 3.22 -2.37
N VAL A 102 9.37 3.59 -2.95
CA VAL A 102 8.05 3.15 -2.50
C VAL A 102 7.57 1.96 -3.32
N ILE A 103 7.24 0.87 -2.62
CA ILE A 103 6.61 -0.32 -3.18
C ILE A 103 5.16 -0.36 -2.68
N VAL A 104 4.20 0.00 -3.51
CA VAL A 104 2.78 -0.07 -3.11
C VAL A 104 2.35 -1.52 -2.99
N ILE A 105 1.82 -1.89 -1.82
CA ILE A 105 1.16 -3.17 -1.59
C ILE A 105 -0.33 -2.93 -1.38
N ARG A 106 -1.13 -4.01 -1.43
CA ARG A 106 -2.58 -3.96 -1.19
C ARG A 106 -3.32 -3.05 -2.17
N VAL A 107 -2.79 -2.83 -3.39
CA VAL A 107 -3.42 -1.97 -4.40
C VAL A 107 -4.85 -2.39 -4.74
N LEU A 108 -5.16 -3.71 -4.67
CA LEU A 108 -6.51 -4.26 -4.88
C LEU A 108 -7.29 -4.55 -3.58
N ALA A 109 -6.82 -4.09 -2.41
CA ALA A 109 -7.46 -4.30 -1.11
C ALA A 109 -7.92 -5.76 -0.86
N ALA A 110 -7.00 -6.73 -0.99
CA ALA A 110 -7.29 -8.17 -0.87
C ALA A 110 -8.37 -8.73 -1.82
N GLY A 111 -8.74 -7.99 -2.87
CA GLY A 111 -9.79 -8.37 -3.83
C GLY A 111 -11.00 -7.43 -3.81
N ALA A 112 -11.17 -6.61 -2.77
CA ALA A 112 -12.34 -5.73 -2.66
C ALA A 112 -12.41 -4.70 -3.81
N LEU A 113 -11.25 -4.27 -4.32
CA LEU A 113 -11.13 -3.35 -5.44
C LEU A 113 -11.05 -4.05 -6.81
N THR A 114 -11.65 -5.24 -6.96
CA THR A 114 -11.70 -5.96 -8.25
C THR A 114 -13.06 -5.84 -8.95
N GLY A 115 -14.09 -5.33 -8.27
CA GLY A 115 -15.45 -5.29 -8.79
C GLY A 115 -16.18 -6.64 -8.76
N THR A 116 -15.58 -7.67 -8.14
CA THR A 116 -16.20 -8.98 -7.93
C THR A 116 -15.84 -9.54 -6.56
N SER A 117 -16.78 -10.24 -5.93
CA SER A 117 -16.55 -11.01 -4.71
C SER A 117 -16.06 -12.43 -5.00
N VAL A 118 -16.07 -12.85 -6.27
CA VAL A 118 -15.64 -14.19 -6.69
C VAL A 118 -14.12 -14.29 -6.66
N ARG A 119 -13.59 -15.13 -5.76
CA ARG A 119 -12.17 -15.43 -5.68
C ARG A 119 -11.76 -16.51 -6.66
N HIS A 120 -10.57 -16.35 -7.25
CA HIS A 120 -9.96 -17.41 -8.07
C HIS A 120 -9.66 -18.64 -7.18
N PRO A 121 -9.80 -19.89 -7.69
CA PRO A 121 -9.59 -21.11 -6.89
C PRO A 121 -8.23 -21.23 -6.20
N VAL A 122 -7.18 -20.65 -6.79
CA VAL A 122 -5.82 -20.65 -6.20
C VAL A 122 -5.54 -19.44 -5.31
N ALA A 123 -6.46 -18.47 -5.24
CA ALA A 123 -6.31 -17.33 -4.35
C ALA A 123 -6.55 -17.76 -2.90
N VAL A 124 -5.92 -17.04 -1.96
CA VAL A 124 -6.19 -17.25 -0.54
C VAL A 124 -7.68 -17.00 -0.27
N PRO A 125 -8.41 -17.98 0.34
CA PRO A 125 -9.86 -17.88 0.50
C PRO A 125 -10.30 -16.71 1.38
N THR A 126 -9.55 -16.44 2.43
CA THR A 126 -9.83 -15.36 3.38
C THR A 126 -8.55 -14.59 3.67
N VAL A 127 -8.59 -13.28 3.48
CA VAL A 127 -7.47 -12.40 3.75
C VAL A 127 -7.98 -11.26 4.63
N ALA A 128 -7.43 -11.13 5.83
CA ALA A 128 -7.74 -9.98 6.68
C ALA A 128 -7.35 -8.67 5.98
N PRO A 129 -8.11 -7.58 6.18
CA PRO A 129 -7.67 -6.25 5.82
C PRO A 129 -6.30 -5.94 6.44
N ILE A 130 -5.47 -5.24 5.68
CA ILE A 130 -4.17 -4.74 6.14
C ILE A 130 -4.10 -3.29 5.69
N GLY A 131 -4.10 -2.37 6.66
CA GLY A 131 -4.06 -0.94 6.39
C GLY A 131 -5.30 -0.40 5.66
N SER A 132 -6.45 -1.08 5.75
CA SER A 132 -7.72 -0.64 5.15
C SER A 132 -8.86 -0.78 6.18
N GLY A 133 -10.11 -0.97 5.74
CA GLY A 133 -11.27 -1.08 6.61
C GLY A 133 -11.18 -2.21 7.63
N ARG A 134 -12.17 -2.29 8.53
CA ARG A 134 -12.19 -3.24 9.66
C ARG A 134 -12.28 -4.69 9.22
N ASP A 135 -13.01 -4.95 8.14
CA ASP A 135 -13.19 -6.27 7.53
C ASP A 135 -13.31 -6.16 6.00
N PHE A 136 -13.28 -7.30 5.32
CA PHE A 136 -13.36 -7.36 3.86
C PHE A 136 -14.70 -6.81 3.32
N GLN A 137 -15.79 -7.01 4.05
CA GLN A 137 -17.12 -6.53 3.65
C GLN A 137 -17.20 -5.01 3.67
N GLN A 138 -16.58 -4.37 4.66
CA GLN A 138 -16.45 -2.92 4.70
C GLN A 138 -15.59 -2.41 3.53
N ASP A 139 -14.48 -3.08 3.22
CA ASP A 139 -13.66 -2.73 2.05
C ASP A 139 -14.45 -2.88 0.74
N GLU A 140 -15.24 -3.94 0.56
CA GLU A 140 -16.11 -4.12 -0.61
C GLU A 140 -17.19 -3.04 -0.71
N SER A 141 -17.81 -2.67 0.41
CA SER A 141 -18.80 -1.59 0.47
C SER A 141 -18.17 -0.25 0.08
N ARG A 142 -16.98 0.06 0.61
CA ARG A 142 -16.22 1.26 0.26
C ARG A 142 -15.74 1.26 -1.20
N ALA A 143 -15.43 0.10 -1.77
CA ALA A 143 -15.04 -0.01 -3.16
C ALA A 143 -16.12 0.51 -4.12
N GLN A 144 -17.40 0.42 -3.75
CA GLN A 144 -18.52 0.92 -4.57
C GLN A 144 -18.52 2.44 -4.73
N GLU A 145 -17.94 3.18 -3.78
CA GLU A 145 -17.79 4.64 -3.89
C GLU A 145 -16.87 5.07 -5.04
N PHE A 146 -16.13 4.13 -5.62
CA PHE A 146 -15.24 4.34 -6.76
C PHE A 146 -15.78 3.80 -8.09
N ALA A 147 -17.02 3.29 -8.12
CA ALA A 147 -17.64 2.76 -9.34
C ALA A 147 -17.66 3.78 -10.49
N PHE A 148 -17.75 5.07 -10.17
CA PHE A 148 -17.69 6.16 -11.15
C PHE A 148 -16.42 6.14 -12.02
N LEU A 149 -15.31 5.58 -11.53
CA LEU A 149 -14.07 5.44 -12.30
C LEU A 149 -14.26 4.54 -13.53
N VAL A 150 -15.17 3.58 -13.44
CA VAL A 150 -15.51 2.65 -14.52
C VAL A 150 -16.74 3.13 -15.28
N ASP A 151 -17.81 3.49 -14.56
CA ASP A 151 -19.09 3.87 -15.17
C ASP A 151 -18.98 5.09 -16.10
N GLU A 152 -18.03 5.98 -15.82
CA GLU A 152 -17.77 7.18 -16.63
C GLU A 152 -16.56 7.03 -17.58
N GLY A 153 -15.96 5.83 -17.64
CA GLY A 153 -14.94 5.49 -18.63
C GLY A 153 -13.51 5.96 -18.32
N PHE A 154 -13.21 6.37 -17.09
CA PHE A 154 -11.82 6.71 -16.69
C PHE A 154 -10.89 5.48 -16.68
N ALA A 155 -11.45 4.30 -16.45
CA ALA A 155 -10.80 3.00 -16.50
C ALA A 155 -11.76 1.94 -17.08
N GLY A 156 -11.22 0.85 -17.66
CA GLY A 156 -12.05 -0.23 -18.20
C GLY A 156 -12.64 -1.17 -17.14
N ASP A 157 -11.99 -1.26 -15.98
CA ASP A 157 -12.45 -2.04 -14.83
C ASP A 157 -11.82 -1.51 -13.52
N MET A 158 -12.27 -2.04 -12.38
CA MET A 158 -11.77 -1.65 -11.05
C MET A 158 -10.29 -1.98 -10.80
N PRO A 159 -9.75 -3.14 -11.27
CA PRO A 159 -8.32 -3.40 -11.23
C PRO A 159 -7.48 -2.35 -11.98
N GLU A 160 -7.92 -1.95 -13.18
CA GLU A 160 -7.28 -0.87 -13.94
C GLU A 160 -7.29 0.44 -13.16
N ALA A 161 -8.46 0.83 -12.64
CA ALA A 161 -8.63 2.06 -11.86
C ALA A 161 -7.68 2.09 -10.65
N SER A 162 -7.59 0.97 -9.92
CA SER A 162 -6.80 0.84 -8.70
C SER A 162 -5.29 0.90 -8.97
N ILE A 163 -4.82 0.20 -10.01
CA ILE A 163 -3.40 0.20 -10.39
C ILE A 163 -2.99 1.58 -10.92
N ARG A 164 -3.79 2.18 -11.81
CA ARG A 164 -3.51 3.51 -12.37
C ARG A 164 -3.60 4.60 -11.30
N PHE A 165 -4.50 4.49 -10.33
CA PHE A 165 -4.53 5.38 -9.16
C PHE A 165 -3.19 5.36 -8.41
N ALA A 166 -2.70 4.17 -8.03
CA ALA A 166 -1.43 4.07 -7.31
C ALA A 166 -0.25 4.63 -8.12
N LEU A 167 -0.23 4.38 -9.44
CA LEU A 167 0.78 4.92 -10.37
C LEU A 167 0.62 6.42 -10.66
N SER A 168 -0.49 7.05 -10.24
CA SER A 168 -0.70 8.48 -10.43
C SER A 168 0.08 9.34 -9.43
N ASN A 169 0.60 8.74 -8.36
CA ASN A 169 1.48 9.43 -7.42
C ASN A 169 2.95 9.29 -7.87
N PRO A 170 3.65 10.40 -8.21
CA PRO A 170 5.02 10.35 -8.71
C PRO A 170 6.06 9.84 -7.68
N GLY A 171 5.73 9.82 -6.39
CA GLY A 171 6.57 9.22 -5.35
C GLY A 171 6.53 7.69 -5.33
N VAL A 172 5.61 7.05 -6.05
CA VAL A 172 5.50 5.59 -6.16
C VAL A 172 6.55 5.06 -7.14
N SER A 173 7.45 4.19 -6.65
CA SER A 173 8.48 3.57 -7.49
C SER A 173 7.98 2.30 -8.19
N THR A 174 7.08 1.54 -7.54
CA THR A 174 6.49 0.33 -8.12
C THR A 174 5.17 -0.01 -7.43
N VAL A 175 4.29 -0.69 -8.16
CA VAL A 175 3.04 -1.25 -7.63
C VAL A 175 3.15 -2.77 -7.64
N LEU A 176 3.04 -3.39 -6.47
CA LEU A 176 3.09 -4.85 -6.30
C LEU A 176 1.67 -5.42 -6.45
N VAL A 177 1.45 -6.12 -7.56
CA VAL A 177 0.16 -6.76 -7.88
C VAL A 177 0.30 -8.28 -7.75
N GLY A 178 -0.57 -8.88 -6.94
CA GLY A 178 -0.74 -10.33 -6.90
C GLY A 178 -1.70 -10.79 -7.99
N TYR A 179 -1.41 -11.92 -8.62
CA TYR A 179 -2.23 -12.51 -9.67
C TYR A 179 -2.40 -14.02 -9.44
N SER A 180 -3.44 -14.59 -10.06
CA SER A 180 -3.79 -16.01 -9.93
C SER A 180 -3.71 -16.78 -11.25
N ASP A 181 -3.56 -16.05 -12.36
CA ASP A 181 -3.31 -16.56 -13.71
C ASP A 181 -2.48 -15.54 -14.51
N LEU A 182 -2.16 -15.89 -15.76
CA LEU A 182 -1.36 -15.05 -16.66
C LEU A 182 -2.13 -13.86 -17.24
N ASP A 183 -3.45 -13.96 -17.44
CA ASP A 183 -4.25 -12.85 -17.96
C ASP A 183 -4.26 -11.67 -16.98
N HIS A 184 -4.33 -11.94 -15.67
CA HIS A 184 -4.19 -10.93 -14.63
C HIS A 184 -2.85 -10.17 -14.72
N LEU A 185 -1.75 -10.89 -14.99
CA LEU A 185 -0.42 -10.28 -15.16
C LEU A 185 -0.38 -9.40 -16.42
N GLU A 186 -0.84 -9.93 -17.55
CA GLU A 186 -0.87 -9.21 -18.83
C GLU A 186 -1.76 -7.96 -18.77
N LYS A 187 -2.93 -8.05 -18.11
CA LYS A 187 -3.79 -6.91 -17.81
C LYS A 187 -3.08 -5.87 -16.95
N SER A 188 -2.43 -6.28 -15.86
CA SER A 188 -1.71 -5.37 -14.97
C SER A 188 -0.62 -4.58 -15.71
N VAL A 189 0.12 -5.24 -16.60
CA VAL A 189 1.11 -4.58 -17.47
C VAL A 189 0.43 -3.59 -18.43
N ARG A 190 -0.68 -3.97 -19.07
CA ARG A 190 -1.45 -3.06 -19.95
C ARG A 190 -1.99 -1.85 -19.19
N TYR A 191 -2.49 -2.03 -17.96
CA TYR A 191 -2.98 -0.94 -17.13
C TYR A 191 -1.87 0.03 -16.76
N ALA A 192 -0.70 -0.47 -16.38
CA ALA A 192 0.47 0.37 -16.11
C ALA A 192 0.90 1.17 -17.35
N ALA A 193 0.88 0.55 -18.54
CA ALA A 193 1.25 1.20 -19.80
C ALA A 193 0.30 2.33 -20.22
N LYS A 194 -0.95 2.34 -19.73
CA LYS A 194 -1.89 3.46 -19.95
C LYS A 194 -1.55 4.70 -19.12
N GLY A 195 -0.63 4.60 -18.16
CA GLY A 195 -0.20 5.71 -17.32
C GLY A 195 -1.25 6.13 -16.28
N PRO A 196 -1.10 7.34 -15.71
CA PRO A 196 -1.92 7.80 -14.59
C PRO A 196 -3.40 7.93 -14.97
N LEU A 197 -4.26 7.97 -13.95
CA LEU A 197 -5.65 8.37 -14.14
C LEU A 197 -5.72 9.85 -14.57
N PRO A 198 -6.75 10.26 -15.34
CA PRO A 198 -6.97 11.66 -15.67
C PRO A 198 -7.15 12.53 -14.41
N ALA A 199 -6.69 13.78 -14.48
CA ALA A 199 -6.76 14.71 -13.35
C ALA A 199 -8.21 14.94 -12.86
N GLU A 200 -9.17 14.95 -13.77
CA GLU A 200 -10.60 15.07 -13.44
C GLU A 200 -11.12 13.90 -12.61
N ALA A 201 -10.63 12.68 -12.84
CA ALA A 201 -10.98 11.50 -12.06
C ALA A 201 -10.37 11.58 -10.65
N LEU A 202 -9.08 11.95 -10.57
CA LEU A 202 -8.37 12.11 -9.30
C LEU A 202 -8.99 13.21 -8.42
N ALA A 203 -9.44 14.30 -9.02
CA ALA A 203 -10.06 15.43 -8.31
C ALA A 203 -11.38 15.06 -7.60
N ARG A 204 -12.03 13.95 -7.98
CA ARG A 204 -13.28 13.48 -7.36
C ARG A 204 -13.06 12.55 -6.17
N LEU A 205 -11.90 11.93 -6.06
CA LEU A 205 -11.60 10.97 -4.98
C LEU A 205 -11.77 11.53 -3.56
N PRO A 206 -11.41 12.80 -3.26
CA PRO A 206 -11.64 13.38 -1.94
C PRO A 206 -13.10 13.34 -1.47
N GLN A 207 -14.06 13.44 -2.40
CA GLN A 207 -15.49 13.34 -2.08
C GLN A 207 -15.90 11.92 -1.68
N ALA A 208 -15.29 10.89 -2.27
CA ALA A 208 -15.50 9.51 -1.85
C ALA A 208 -14.87 9.27 -0.46
N TRP A 209 -13.63 9.72 -0.26
CA TRP A 209 -12.91 9.54 1.01
C TRP A 209 -13.55 10.26 2.19
N SER A 210 -14.24 11.38 2.00
CA SER A 210 -14.93 12.08 3.09
C SER A 210 -16.06 11.25 3.72
N LYS A 211 -16.47 10.14 3.09
CA LYS A 211 -17.46 9.19 3.63
C LYS A 211 -16.81 8.13 4.54
N PHE A 212 -15.48 8.05 4.61
CA PHE A 212 -14.73 7.02 5.36
C PHE A 212 -14.25 7.55 6.70
N VAL A 213 -15.19 8.08 7.48
CA VAL A 213 -14.93 8.69 8.78
C VAL A 213 -15.89 8.09 9.81
N SER A 214 -15.47 8.03 11.08
CA SER A 214 -16.26 7.54 12.22
C SER A 214 -16.77 8.67 13.09
#